data_AF-A0A0Q6BR24-F1
#
_entry.id   AF-A0A0Q6BR24-F1
#
_cell.length_a   1.000
_cell.length_b   1.000
_cell.length_c   1.000
_cell.angle_alpha   90.00
_cell.angle_beta   90.00
_cell.angle_gamma   90.00
#
_symmetry.space_group_name_H-M   'P 1'
#
loop_
_entity.id
_entity.type
_entity.pdbx_description
1 polymer ?
#
loop_
_entity_poly.entity_id
_entity_poly.type
_entity_poly.pdbx_seq_one_letter_code
_entity_poly.pdbx_strand_id
1 'polypeptide(L)'
;MAKKTVINRLKSNAKSVVEELLPAFEKLEGEFPDAVEGLSFEDAKKTANHIGAVLKQLLENDSWDEFSWTTLNSVDSMIVNLINSYAAFKVNKNPNDFINFISHLDSVDYHLRIYHMVSSAFGSLTFERNTRTISAELDDVGTAKSEYNQLSKEVKALIAPAVAGSLSQAFTSRKTTLLYGRIVWGLIALVAGSYSITATYSFTAEIGAAILTPNKYPVTSQVLWATIAIRSIVLFPLYAAFGFSFSQYRKERDFEEEYAHKAAVATSLPNYGDLTREPAVRDQIVTGATNVIFTAPTTHNNDNNRSDVVIGSVKELFDSVAKLVPKKGE
;
A
#
# COMPACT_ATOMS: atom_id res chain seq x y z
N MET A 1 28.69 -19.28 60.09
CA MET A 1 29.36 -17.99 59.78
C MET A 1 28.37 -17.14 58.97
N ALA A 2 28.12 -15.88 59.34
CA ALA A 2 27.14 -15.04 58.64
C ALA A 2 27.62 -14.66 57.23
N LYS A 3 26.71 -14.58 56.24
CA LYS A 3 27.03 -14.21 54.84
C LYS A 3 27.85 -12.91 54.75
N LYS A 4 27.50 -11.91 55.57
CA LYS A 4 28.23 -10.63 55.67
C LYS A 4 29.70 -10.80 56.08
N THR A 5 30.01 -11.73 56.97
CA THR A 5 31.39 -12.01 57.38
C THR A 5 32.21 -12.57 56.21
N VAL A 6 31.62 -13.45 55.40
CA VAL A 6 32.26 -14.00 54.19
C VAL A 6 32.48 -12.92 53.15
N ILE A 7 31.48 -12.06 52.92
CA ILE A 7 31.60 -10.93 51.98
C ILE A 7 32.72 -9.97 52.40
N ASN A 8 32.80 -9.59 53.68
CA ASN A 8 33.85 -8.70 54.15
C ASN A 8 35.24 -9.30 54.00
N ARG A 9 35.39 -10.61 54.27
CA ARG A 9 36.65 -11.34 54.05
C ARG A 9 37.01 -11.38 52.58
N LEU A 10 36.05 -11.74 51.72
CA LEU A 10 36.23 -11.81 50.28
C LEU A 10 36.61 -10.45 49.68
N LYS A 11 35.96 -9.36 50.11
CA LYS A 11 36.33 -7.99 49.71
C LYS A 11 37.75 -7.64 50.12
N SER A 12 38.15 -8.00 51.34
CA SER A 12 39.52 -7.79 51.82
C SER A 12 40.53 -8.55 50.95
N ASN A 13 40.25 -9.83 50.66
CA ASN A 13 41.10 -10.68 49.84
C ASN A 13 41.17 -10.18 48.38
N ALA A 14 40.03 -9.81 47.80
CA ALA A 14 39.96 -9.23 46.46
C ALA A 14 40.74 -7.91 46.37
N LYS A 15 40.67 -7.07 47.41
CA LYS A 15 41.45 -5.84 47.51
C LYS A 15 42.96 -6.14 47.54
N SER A 16 43.41 -7.09 48.36
CA SER A 16 44.81 -7.53 48.36
C SER A 16 45.27 -8.05 46.98
N VAL A 17 44.41 -8.77 46.26
CA VAL A 17 44.75 -9.20 44.90
C VAL A 17 44.91 -8.00 43.96
N VAL A 18 43.93 -7.10 43.93
CA VAL A 18 43.90 -5.95 42.99
C VAL A 18 45.00 -4.93 43.30
N GLU A 19 45.24 -4.61 44.57
CA GLU A 19 46.12 -3.51 44.97
C GLU A 19 47.57 -3.96 45.22
N GLU A 20 47.79 -5.21 45.65
CA GLU A 20 49.12 -5.69 46.05
C GLU A 20 49.66 -6.76 45.12
N LEU A 21 48.90 -7.83 44.87
CA LEU A 21 49.37 -9.01 44.13
C LEU A 21 49.59 -8.70 42.65
N LEU A 22 48.54 -8.22 41.95
CA LEU A 22 48.59 -8.03 40.49
C LEU A 22 49.65 -6.99 40.08
N PRO A 23 49.73 -5.80 40.72
CA PRO A 23 50.76 -4.83 40.37
C PRO A 23 52.18 -5.31 40.70
N ALA A 24 52.34 -6.17 41.72
CA ALA A 24 53.63 -6.77 42.04
C ALA A 24 54.01 -7.88 41.05
N PHE A 25 53.03 -8.63 40.53
CA PHE A 25 53.23 -9.63 39.48
C PHE A 25 53.63 -8.99 38.14
N GLU A 26 52.98 -7.90 37.73
CA GLU A 26 53.32 -7.18 36.49
C GLU A 26 54.77 -6.67 36.47
N LYS A 27 55.33 -6.33 37.65
CA LYS A 27 56.71 -5.84 37.77
C LYS A 27 57.79 -6.93 37.68
N LEU A 28 57.40 -8.21 37.65
CA LEU A 28 58.34 -9.34 37.54
C LEU A 28 58.72 -9.66 36.08
N GLU A 29 58.20 -8.89 35.12
CA GLU A 29 58.52 -9.00 33.69
C GLU A 29 60.04 -8.84 33.46
N GLY A 30 60.71 -9.92 33.06
CA GLY A 30 62.14 -9.97 32.79
C GLY A 30 63.00 -10.73 33.80
N GLU A 31 62.44 -11.18 34.94
CA GLU A 31 63.19 -11.99 35.93
C GLU A 31 63.13 -13.51 35.65
N PHE A 32 62.30 -13.96 34.69
CA PHE A 32 62.11 -15.38 34.39
C PHE A 32 62.25 -15.65 32.89
N PRO A 33 62.97 -16.72 32.51
CA PRO A 33 63.11 -17.10 31.11
C PRO A 33 61.76 -17.53 30.54
N ASP A 34 61.43 -17.02 29.36
CA ASP A 34 60.32 -17.50 28.54
C ASP A 34 60.44 -19.02 28.40
N ALA A 35 59.32 -19.72 28.64
CA ALA A 35 59.16 -21.17 28.53
C ALA A 35 59.61 -22.01 29.74
N VAL A 36 58.76 -22.02 30.76
CA VAL A 36 58.32 -23.33 31.28
C VAL A 36 57.38 -23.90 30.22
N GLU A 37 57.76 -25.02 29.59
CA GLU A 37 57.13 -25.66 28.41
C GLU A 37 55.61 -25.40 28.30
N GLY A 38 55.20 -24.45 27.44
CA GLY A 38 53.80 -24.19 27.08
C GLY A 38 53.04 -23.15 27.92
N LEU A 39 53.62 -22.59 28.98
CA LEU A 39 53.00 -21.53 29.79
C LEU A 39 53.69 -20.18 29.56
N SER A 40 53.03 -19.29 28.83
CA SER A 40 53.54 -17.94 28.55
C SER A 40 53.25 -16.99 29.71
N PHE A 41 54.26 -16.25 30.16
CA PHE A 41 54.11 -15.19 31.16
C PHE A 41 53.09 -14.12 30.70
N GLU A 42 53.05 -13.84 29.39
CA GLU A 42 52.08 -12.92 28.79
C GLU A 42 50.64 -13.39 28.94
N ASP A 43 50.39 -14.70 28.83
CA ASP A 43 49.03 -15.21 28.97
C ASP A 43 48.60 -15.22 30.44
N ALA A 44 49.51 -15.55 31.36
CA ALA A 44 49.28 -15.37 32.79
C ALA A 44 48.97 -13.90 33.13
N LYS A 45 49.69 -12.94 32.54
CA LYS A 45 49.45 -11.50 32.72
C LYS A 45 48.07 -11.08 32.20
N LYS A 46 47.63 -11.57 31.05
CA LYS A 46 46.26 -11.30 30.53
C LYS A 46 45.19 -11.84 31.46
N THR A 47 45.33 -13.07 31.94
CA THR A 47 44.38 -13.67 32.89
C THR A 47 44.36 -12.89 34.20
N ALA A 48 45.53 -12.51 34.71
CA ALA A 48 45.70 -11.71 35.92
C ALA A 48 44.99 -10.35 35.79
N ASN A 49 45.15 -9.68 34.65
CA ASN A 49 44.50 -8.40 34.35
C ASN A 49 42.99 -8.51 34.19
N HIS A 50 42.50 -9.60 33.59
CA HIS A 50 41.06 -9.86 33.51
C HIS A 50 40.45 -10.07 34.90
N ILE A 51 41.07 -10.89 35.75
CA ILE A 51 40.65 -11.09 37.14
C ILE A 51 40.65 -9.75 37.89
N GLY A 52 41.71 -8.97 37.75
CA GLY A 52 41.82 -7.65 38.38
C GLY A 52 40.69 -6.71 37.98
N ALA A 53 40.37 -6.65 36.69
CA ALA A 53 39.28 -5.82 36.17
C ALA A 53 37.91 -6.24 36.74
N VAL A 54 37.63 -7.55 36.78
CA VAL A 54 36.38 -8.09 37.33
C VAL A 54 36.28 -7.79 38.82
N LEU A 55 37.31 -8.11 39.61
CA LEU A 55 37.30 -7.91 41.06
C LEU A 55 37.20 -6.42 41.42
N LYS A 56 37.92 -5.55 40.71
CA LYS A 56 37.84 -4.10 40.90
C LYS A 56 36.41 -3.59 40.66
N GLN A 57 35.79 -4.00 39.56
CA GLN A 57 34.43 -3.57 39.24
C GLN A 57 33.41 -4.11 40.25
N LEU A 58 33.59 -5.33 40.76
CA LEU A 58 32.74 -5.88 41.83
C LEU A 58 32.93 -5.13 43.16
N LEU A 59 34.16 -4.70 43.49
CA LEU A 59 34.43 -3.87 44.66
C LEU A 59 33.75 -2.49 44.53
N GLU A 60 33.76 -1.89 43.34
CA GLU A 60 33.15 -0.58 43.06
C GLU A 60 31.62 -0.63 43.06
N ASN A 61 31.03 -1.68 42.47
CA ASN A 61 29.56 -1.80 42.34
C ASN A 61 28.86 -2.30 43.61
N ASP A 62 29.60 -2.81 44.59
CA ASP A 62 29.11 -3.42 45.83
C ASP A 62 28.09 -4.57 45.65
N SER A 63 28.06 -5.22 44.48
CA SER A 63 27.10 -6.29 44.13
C SER A 63 27.36 -7.63 44.81
N TRP A 64 28.21 -7.70 45.85
CA TRP A 64 28.59 -8.96 46.50
C TRP A 64 27.42 -9.68 47.18
N ASP A 65 26.41 -8.93 47.60
CA ASP A 65 25.21 -9.48 48.25
C ASP A 65 24.31 -10.25 47.26
N GLU A 66 24.44 -10.02 45.96
CA GLU A 66 23.64 -10.69 44.91
C GLU A 66 24.03 -12.16 44.74
N PHE A 67 25.24 -12.54 45.14
CA PHE A 67 25.75 -13.89 44.97
C PHE A 67 25.29 -14.83 46.08
N SER A 68 25.17 -16.11 45.72
CA SER A 68 24.85 -17.17 46.67
C SER A 68 25.97 -17.37 47.69
N TRP A 69 25.64 -17.88 48.88
CA TRP A 69 26.65 -18.15 49.92
C TRP A 69 27.71 -19.17 49.46
N THR A 70 27.31 -20.17 48.66
CA THR A 70 28.24 -21.19 48.13
C THR A 70 29.21 -20.59 47.12
N THR A 71 28.71 -19.74 46.21
CA THR A 71 29.53 -18.97 45.26
C THR A 71 30.58 -18.14 46.00
N LEU A 72 30.16 -17.38 47.01
CA LEU A 72 31.05 -16.50 47.75
C LEU A 72 32.18 -17.29 48.45
N ASN A 73 31.88 -18.42 49.08
CA ASN A 73 32.91 -19.24 49.74
C ASN A 73 33.83 -19.96 48.76
N SER A 74 33.31 -20.41 47.61
CA SER A 74 34.13 -21.04 46.58
C SER A 74 35.14 -20.05 46.01
N VAL A 75 34.69 -18.85 45.63
CA VAL A 75 35.56 -17.79 45.09
C VAL A 75 36.54 -17.30 46.14
N ASP A 76 36.11 -17.11 47.39
CA ASP A 76 37.00 -16.75 48.49
C ASP A 76 38.10 -17.78 48.70
N SER A 77 37.77 -19.07 48.65
CA SER A 77 38.77 -20.14 48.77
C SER A 77 39.77 -20.11 47.61
N MET A 78 39.31 -19.87 46.37
CA MET A 78 40.20 -19.77 45.22
C MET A 78 41.11 -18.55 45.30
N ILE A 79 40.60 -17.40 45.73
CA ILE A 79 41.40 -16.18 45.93
C ILE A 79 42.44 -16.37 47.04
N VAL A 80 42.08 -17.00 48.15
CA VAL A 80 43.05 -17.31 49.21
C VAL A 80 44.15 -18.24 48.70
N ASN A 81 43.80 -19.26 47.92
CA ASN A 81 44.79 -20.15 47.31
C ASN A 81 45.71 -19.39 46.34
N LEU A 82 45.15 -18.47 45.54
CA LEU A 82 45.92 -17.60 44.65
C LEU A 82 46.92 -16.75 45.44
N ILE A 83 46.48 -16.09 46.52
CA ILE A 83 47.34 -15.27 47.38
C ILE A 83 48.49 -16.10 47.97
N ASN A 84 48.17 -17.28 48.51
CA ASN A 84 49.17 -18.16 49.13
C ASN A 84 50.18 -18.69 48.10
N SER A 85 49.71 -19.10 46.92
CA SER A 85 50.59 -19.59 45.85
C SER A 85 51.51 -18.50 45.30
N TYR A 86 51.01 -17.26 45.19
CA TYR A 86 51.83 -16.11 44.85
C TYR A 86 52.88 -15.81 45.93
N ALA A 87 52.50 -15.88 47.21
CA ALA A 87 53.45 -15.67 48.31
C ALA A 87 54.60 -16.68 48.27
N ALA A 88 54.31 -17.96 48.02
CA ALA A 88 55.32 -19.00 47.85
C ALA A 88 56.21 -18.74 46.62
N PHE A 89 55.59 -18.42 45.48
CA PHE A 89 56.29 -18.07 44.24
C PHE A 89 57.23 -16.87 44.43
N LYS A 90 56.77 -15.81 45.10
CA LYS A 90 57.55 -14.59 45.38
C LYS A 90 58.82 -14.88 46.20
N VAL A 91 58.76 -15.83 47.13
CA VAL A 91 59.89 -16.19 47.99
C VAL A 91 60.88 -17.11 47.28
N ASN A 92 60.38 -18.17 46.66
CA ASN A 92 61.25 -19.24 46.13
C ASN A 92 61.70 -19.01 44.69
N LYS A 93 60.93 -18.24 43.91
CA LYS A 93 61.19 -17.95 42.49
C LYS A 93 61.54 -19.20 41.67
N ASN A 94 60.90 -20.33 41.96
CA ASN A 94 61.14 -21.58 41.25
C ASN A 94 60.04 -21.82 40.17
N PRO A 95 60.33 -22.60 39.11
CA PRO A 95 59.37 -22.89 38.06
C PRO A 95 58.10 -23.61 38.52
N ASN A 96 58.20 -24.49 39.54
CA ASN A 96 57.06 -25.26 40.04
C ASN A 96 56.04 -24.37 40.76
N ASP A 97 56.50 -23.41 41.56
CA ASP A 97 55.66 -22.44 42.26
C ASP A 97 55.02 -21.46 41.27
N PHE A 98 55.70 -21.15 40.16
CA PHE A 98 55.11 -20.39 39.06
C PHE A 98 53.96 -21.15 38.37
N ILE A 99 54.16 -22.43 38.05
CA ILE A 99 53.09 -23.29 37.48
C ILE A 99 51.90 -23.36 38.44
N ASN A 100 52.15 -23.56 39.74
CA ASN A 100 51.11 -23.62 40.76
C ASN A 100 50.34 -22.29 40.86
N PHE A 101 51.06 -21.16 40.82
CA PHE A 101 50.45 -19.84 40.80
C PHE A 101 49.54 -19.64 39.58
N ILE A 102 50.01 -19.98 38.37
CA ILE A 102 49.18 -19.87 37.15
C ILE A 102 47.95 -20.78 37.25
N SER A 103 48.09 -22.01 37.72
CA SER A 103 46.95 -22.92 37.88
C SER A 103 45.88 -22.33 38.82
N HIS A 104 46.30 -21.67 39.90
CA HIS A 104 45.37 -20.98 40.80
C HIS A 104 44.78 -19.70 40.19
N LEU A 105 45.55 -18.98 39.38
CA LEU A 105 45.09 -17.82 38.63
C LEU A 105 43.96 -18.22 37.66
N ASP A 106 44.18 -19.24 36.84
CA ASP A 106 43.18 -19.76 35.90
C ASP A 106 41.94 -20.31 36.64
N SER A 107 42.14 -20.95 37.80
CA SER A 107 41.03 -21.41 38.63
C SER A 107 40.17 -20.23 39.11
N VAL A 108 40.77 -19.12 39.54
CA VAL A 108 40.03 -17.92 39.92
C VAL A 108 39.24 -17.38 38.73
N ASP A 109 39.87 -17.24 37.56
CA ASP A 109 39.19 -16.76 36.34
C ASP A 109 37.99 -17.64 35.97
N TYR A 110 38.19 -18.96 35.99
CA TYR A 110 37.14 -19.94 35.72
C TYR A 110 35.96 -19.79 36.70
N HIS A 111 36.23 -19.65 38.00
CA HIS A 111 35.17 -19.52 39.01
C HIS A 111 34.42 -18.18 38.88
N LEU A 112 35.12 -17.09 38.55
CA LEU A 112 34.47 -15.80 38.28
C LEU A 112 33.52 -15.89 37.06
N ARG A 113 33.90 -16.66 36.03
CA ARG A 113 33.06 -16.88 34.84
C ARG A 113 31.88 -17.80 35.12
N ILE A 114 32.10 -18.97 35.73
CA ILE A 114 31.05 -19.97 35.94
C ILE A 114 29.95 -19.47 36.89
N TYR A 115 30.32 -18.61 37.83
CA TYR A 115 29.36 -17.98 38.74
C TYR A 115 28.80 -16.66 38.22
N HIS A 116 29.02 -16.33 36.94
CA HIS A 116 28.48 -15.13 36.29
C HIS A 116 28.87 -13.81 36.98
N MET A 117 29.96 -13.80 37.74
CA MET A 117 30.46 -12.60 38.41
C MET A 117 31.01 -11.60 37.40
N VAL A 118 31.55 -12.07 36.28
CA VAL A 118 32.00 -11.23 35.15
C VAL A 118 30.83 -10.46 34.54
N SER A 119 29.68 -11.10 34.32
CA SER A 119 28.50 -10.43 33.77
C SER A 119 27.84 -9.49 34.78
N SER A 120 27.88 -9.80 36.08
CA SER A 120 27.40 -8.86 37.12
C SER A 120 28.31 -7.63 37.22
N ALA A 121 29.62 -7.83 37.11
CA ALA A 121 30.61 -6.74 37.10
C ALA A 121 30.37 -5.75 35.95
N PHE A 122 30.22 -6.24 34.71
CA PHE A 122 30.15 -5.38 33.50
C PHE A 122 28.74 -5.17 32.92
N GLY A 123 27.74 -5.93 33.36
CA GLY A 123 26.40 -5.96 32.77
C GLY A 123 25.46 -4.84 33.21
N SER A 124 25.65 -4.25 34.39
CA SER A 124 24.77 -3.18 34.91
C SER A 124 24.81 -1.91 34.05
N LEU A 125 26.00 -1.49 33.63
CA LEU A 125 26.21 -0.28 32.84
C LEU A 125 25.73 -0.38 31.38
N THR A 126 25.77 -1.56 30.79
CA THR A 126 25.33 -1.79 29.41
C THR A 126 23.83 -1.98 29.31
N PHE A 127 23.23 -2.64 30.30
CA PHE A 127 21.78 -2.81 30.38
C PHE A 127 21.07 -1.46 30.55
N GLU A 128 21.55 -0.61 31.47
CA GLU A 128 20.93 0.71 31.72
C GLU A 128 20.97 1.63 30.49
N ARG A 129 22.08 1.61 29.74
CA ARG A 129 22.20 2.36 28.47
C ARG A 129 21.25 1.84 27.41
N ASN A 130 21.19 0.52 27.21
CA ASN A 130 20.32 -0.08 26.22
C ASN A 130 18.84 0.13 26.55
N THR A 131 18.45 0.06 27.82
CA THR A 131 17.08 0.35 28.25
C THR A 131 16.69 1.80 27.97
N ARG A 132 17.59 2.77 28.20
CA ARG A 132 17.33 4.19 27.87
C ARG A 132 17.16 4.40 26.38
N THR A 133 18.02 3.83 25.54
CA THR A 133 17.91 3.96 24.07
C THR A 133 16.63 3.32 23.56
N ILE A 134 16.28 2.11 24.02
CA ILE A 134 15.05 1.43 23.61
C ILE A 134 13.81 2.23 24.03
N SER A 135 13.82 2.83 25.22
CA SER A 135 12.69 3.65 25.69
C SER A 135 12.50 4.91 24.84
N ALA A 136 13.61 5.55 24.44
CA ALA A 136 13.57 6.73 23.57
C ALA A 136 13.07 6.38 22.16
N GLU A 137 13.60 5.32 21.55
CA GLU A 137 13.14 4.82 20.24
C GLU A 137 11.66 4.41 20.26
N LEU A 138 11.18 3.85 21.38
CA LEU A 138 9.77 3.48 21.51
C LEU A 138 8.84 4.71 21.53
N ASP A 139 9.27 5.79 22.16
CA ASP A 139 8.52 7.06 22.21
C ASP A 139 8.50 7.74 20.83
N ASP A 140 9.64 7.75 20.14
CA ASP A 140 9.75 8.26 18.76
C ASP A 140 8.89 7.47 17.78
N VAL A 141 8.85 6.13 17.89
CA VAL A 141 7.96 5.29 17.08
C VAL A 141 6.48 5.55 17.45
N GLY A 142 6.19 5.78 18.72
CA GLY A 142 4.84 6.12 19.20
C GLY A 142 4.32 7.43 18.61
N THR A 143 5.15 8.47 18.63
CA THR A 143 4.82 9.79 18.08
C THR A 143 4.69 9.75 16.55
N ALA A 144 5.63 9.11 15.85
CA ALA A 144 5.57 8.94 14.39
C ALA A 144 4.31 8.18 13.95
N LYS A 145 3.89 7.16 14.70
CA LYS A 145 2.65 6.42 14.43
C LYS A 145 1.41 7.31 14.61
N SER A 146 1.40 8.17 15.63
CA SER A 146 0.32 9.13 15.85
C SER A 146 0.22 10.14 14.70
N GLU A 147 1.34 10.72 14.29
CA GLU A 147 1.42 11.65 13.17
C GLU A 147 0.96 11.01 11.85
N TYR A 148 1.42 9.79 11.57
CA TYR A 148 0.98 9.04 10.39
C TYR A 148 -0.53 8.83 10.36
N ASN A 149 -1.14 8.46 11.49
CA ASN A 149 -2.59 8.27 11.58
C ASN A 149 -3.35 9.59 11.36
N GLN A 150 -2.84 10.69 11.90
CA GLN A 150 -3.44 12.01 11.71
C GLN A 150 -3.36 12.46 10.25
N LEU A 151 -2.18 12.35 9.64
CA LEU A 151 -1.97 12.69 8.23
C LEU A 151 -2.83 11.81 7.32
N SER A 152 -2.91 10.51 7.58
CA SER A 152 -3.78 9.59 6.81
C SER A 152 -5.24 10.01 6.89
N LYS A 153 -5.71 10.46 8.07
CA LYS A 153 -7.08 10.94 8.27
C LYS A 153 -7.33 12.25 7.51
N GLU A 154 -6.40 13.20 7.58
CA GLU A 154 -6.48 14.47 6.85
C GLU A 154 -6.47 14.26 5.34
N VAL A 155 -5.57 13.41 4.84
CA VAL A 155 -5.51 13.03 3.42
C VAL A 155 -6.82 12.40 2.97
N LYS A 156 -7.39 11.45 3.74
CA LYS A 156 -8.70 10.86 3.41
C LYS A 156 -9.82 11.89 3.43
N ALA A 157 -9.82 12.79 4.41
CA ALA A 157 -10.81 13.86 4.54
C ALA A 157 -10.73 14.90 3.40
N LEU A 158 -9.54 15.13 2.82
CA LEU A 158 -9.34 16.06 1.71
C LEU A 158 -9.57 15.39 0.34
N ILE A 159 -9.11 14.16 0.15
CA ILE A 159 -9.22 13.44 -1.12
C ILE A 159 -10.65 12.98 -1.38
N ALA A 160 -11.37 12.44 -0.39
CA ALA A 160 -12.70 11.88 -0.64
C ALA A 160 -13.70 12.94 -1.18
N PRO A 161 -13.77 14.17 -0.64
CA PRO A 161 -14.61 15.23 -1.20
C PRO A 161 -14.07 15.81 -2.51
N ALA A 162 -12.75 15.95 -2.65
CA ALA A 162 -12.15 16.51 -3.87
C ALA A 162 -12.30 15.58 -5.09
N VAL A 163 -12.12 14.27 -4.90
CA VAL A 163 -12.31 13.26 -5.94
C VAL A 163 -13.80 13.08 -6.24
N ALA A 164 -14.67 13.03 -5.23
CA ALA A 164 -16.11 12.97 -5.46
C ALA A 164 -16.64 14.22 -6.19
N GLY A 165 -16.16 15.41 -5.80
CA GLY A 165 -16.54 16.69 -6.42
C GLY A 165 -16.06 16.82 -7.86
N SER A 166 -14.78 16.57 -8.13
CA SER A 166 -14.21 16.67 -9.48
C SER A 166 -14.78 15.61 -10.45
N LEU A 167 -14.98 14.37 -9.99
CA LEU A 167 -15.59 13.31 -10.79
C LEU A 167 -17.07 13.59 -11.07
N SER A 168 -17.84 14.05 -10.06
CA SER A 168 -19.24 14.45 -10.24
C SER A 168 -19.39 15.64 -11.17
N GLN A 169 -18.49 16.64 -11.07
CA GLN A 169 -18.47 17.79 -11.97
C GLN A 169 -18.13 17.40 -13.41
N ALA A 170 -17.20 16.47 -13.61
CA ALA A 170 -16.87 15.94 -14.94
C ALA A 170 -18.06 15.20 -15.57
N PHE A 171 -18.79 14.39 -14.81
CA PHE A 171 -20.01 13.73 -15.30
C PHE A 171 -21.15 14.71 -15.54
N THR A 172 -21.32 15.71 -14.68
CA THR A 172 -22.34 16.77 -14.84
C THR A 172 -22.07 17.62 -16.08
N SER A 173 -20.82 18.01 -16.32
CA SER A 173 -20.40 18.75 -17.51
C SER A 173 -20.69 17.96 -18.80
N ARG A 174 -20.34 16.67 -18.83
CA ARG A 174 -20.66 15.79 -19.97
C ARG A 174 -22.17 15.64 -20.17
N LYS A 175 -22.94 15.47 -19.09
CA LYS A 175 -24.41 15.44 -19.14
C LYS A 175 -24.99 16.72 -19.75
N THR A 176 -24.49 17.90 -19.35
CA THR A 176 -24.98 19.18 -19.90
C THR A 176 -24.66 19.31 -21.39
N THR A 177 -23.47 18.89 -21.83
CA THR A 177 -23.11 18.87 -23.26
C THR A 177 -24.01 17.94 -24.07
N LEU A 178 -24.33 16.76 -23.53
CA LEU A 178 -25.27 15.81 -24.18
C LEU A 178 -26.70 16.37 -24.24
N LEU A 179 -27.14 17.10 -23.21
CA LEU A 179 -28.44 17.76 -23.20
C LEU A 179 -28.55 18.80 -24.33
N TYR A 180 -27.49 19.60 -24.56
CA TYR A 180 -27.43 20.51 -25.71
C TYR A 180 -27.50 19.75 -27.04
N GLY A 181 -26.76 18.63 -27.17
CA GLY A 181 -26.83 17.76 -28.35
C GLY A 181 -28.25 17.23 -28.61
N ARG A 182 -28.93 16.76 -27.57
CA ARG A 182 -30.33 16.30 -27.64
C ARG A 182 -31.27 17.40 -28.12
N ILE A 183 -31.15 18.63 -27.60
CA ILE A 183 -32.00 19.75 -28.03
C ILE A 183 -31.74 20.09 -29.51
N VAL A 184 -30.47 20.14 -29.93
CA VAL A 184 -30.09 20.43 -31.32
C VAL A 184 -30.66 19.38 -32.28
N TRP A 185 -30.46 18.09 -32.00
CA TRP A 185 -31.01 17.02 -32.83
C TRP A 185 -32.54 16.97 -32.80
N GLY A 186 -33.15 17.27 -31.66
CA GLY A 186 -34.60 17.40 -31.54
C GLY A 186 -35.16 18.52 -32.42
N LEU A 187 -34.49 19.68 -32.45
CA LEU A 187 -34.86 20.79 -33.34
C LEU A 187 -34.66 20.44 -34.82
N ILE A 188 -33.54 19.81 -35.17
CA ILE A 188 -33.28 19.36 -36.55
C ILE A 188 -34.34 18.35 -36.98
N ALA A 189 -34.68 17.37 -36.14
CA ALA A 189 -35.73 16.40 -36.42
C ALA A 189 -37.10 17.07 -36.55
N LEU A 190 -37.42 18.06 -35.70
CA LEU A 190 -38.67 18.82 -35.79
C LEU A 190 -38.76 19.59 -37.11
N VAL A 191 -37.70 20.30 -37.51
CA VAL A 191 -37.65 21.06 -38.77
C VAL A 191 -37.71 20.11 -39.97
N ALA A 192 -36.90 19.05 -39.99
CA ALA A 192 -36.88 18.06 -41.07
C ALA A 192 -38.22 17.32 -41.19
N GLY A 193 -38.85 16.98 -40.06
CA GLY A 193 -40.16 16.33 -40.02
C GLY A 193 -41.27 17.26 -40.50
N SER A 194 -41.29 18.52 -40.02
CA SER A 194 -42.24 19.54 -40.46
C SER A 194 -42.12 19.79 -41.97
N TYR A 195 -40.89 19.93 -42.47
CA TYR A 195 -40.64 20.11 -43.89
C TYR A 195 -41.08 18.89 -44.70
N SER A 196 -40.83 17.67 -44.21
CA SER A 196 -41.30 16.43 -44.86
C SER A 196 -42.82 16.35 -44.95
N ILE A 197 -43.53 16.75 -43.89
CA ILE A 197 -45.01 16.82 -43.90
C ILE A 197 -45.49 17.84 -44.96
N THR A 198 -44.89 19.03 -45.01
CA THR A 198 -45.27 20.05 -46.00
C THR A 198 -44.97 19.62 -47.44
N ALA A 199 -43.84 18.94 -47.67
CA ALA A 199 -43.46 18.42 -48.98
C ALA A 199 -44.37 17.27 -49.44
N THR A 200 -44.81 16.41 -48.51
CA THR A 200 -45.79 15.37 -48.81
C THR A 200 -47.17 15.96 -49.08
N TYR A 201 -47.59 16.99 -48.33
CA TYR A 201 -48.85 17.68 -48.60
C TYR A 201 -48.86 18.37 -49.97
N SER A 202 -47.79 19.09 -50.34
CA SER A 202 -47.67 19.73 -51.65
C SER A 202 -47.65 18.71 -52.78
N PHE A 203 -46.95 17.58 -52.60
CA PHE A 203 -46.97 16.46 -53.53
C PHE A 203 -48.38 15.89 -53.74
N THR A 204 -49.12 15.59 -52.66
CA THR A 204 -50.48 15.05 -52.75
C THR A 204 -51.47 16.06 -53.34
N ALA A 205 -51.34 17.34 -52.99
CA ALA A 205 -52.21 18.41 -53.52
C ALA A 205 -52.03 18.61 -55.03
N GLU A 206 -50.78 18.62 -55.53
CA GLU A 206 -50.51 18.81 -56.96
C GLU A 206 -50.93 17.61 -57.80
N ILE A 207 -50.69 16.38 -57.33
CA ILE A 207 -51.16 15.17 -58.00
C ILE A 207 -52.69 15.10 -57.96
N GLY A 208 -53.30 15.39 -56.80
CA GLY A 208 -54.75 15.40 -56.64
C GLY A 208 -55.43 16.41 -57.56
N ALA A 209 -54.89 17.64 -57.66
CA ALA A 209 -55.39 18.66 -58.57
C ALA A 209 -55.29 18.25 -60.05
N ALA A 210 -54.18 17.62 -60.43
CA ALA A 210 -53.97 17.17 -61.81
C ALA A 210 -54.87 15.98 -62.21
N ILE A 211 -55.27 15.13 -61.26
CA ILE A 211 -56.20 14.01 -61.50
C ILE A 211 -57.66 14.48 -61.49
N LEU A 212 -58.05 15.37 -60.57
CA LEU A 212 -59.45 15.76 -60.36
C LEU A 212 -59.94 16.87 -61.30
N THR A 213 -59.03 17.66 -61.90
CA THR A 213 -59.40 18.76 -62.83
C THR A 213 -58.69 18.67 -64.18
N PRO A 214 -58.97 17.64 -65.00
CA PRO A 214 -58.28 17.42 -66.27
C PRO A 214 -58.50 18.52 -67.32
N ASN A 215 -59.54 19.35 -67.16
CA ASN A 215 -59.91 20.41 -68.12
C ASN A 215 -59.13 21.72 -67.95
N LYS A 216 -58.32 21.91 -66.89
CA LYS A 216 -57.54 23.15 -66.69
C LYS A 216 -56.05 23.03 -67.03
N TYR A 217 -55.53 21.81 -67.13
CA TYR A 217 -54.15 21.53 -67.51
C TYR A 217 -54.13 20.27 -68.38
N PRO A 218 -53.91 20.34 -69.71
CA PRO A 218 -53.75 19.16 -70.54
C PRO A 218 -52.39 18.52 -70.24
N VAL A 219 -52.29 17.85 -69.09
CA VAL A 219 -51.07 17.16 -68.68
C VAL A 219 -51.04 15.82 -69.40
N THR A 220 -50.13 15.65 -70.35
CA THR A 220 -49.87 14.35 -70.98
C THR A 220 -49.49 13.33 -69.89
N SER A 221 -50.00 12.10 -69.94
CA SER A 221 -49.76 11.08 -68.90
C SER A 221 -48.27 10.87 -68.59
N GLN A 222 -47.40 11.08 -69.58
CA GLN A 222 -45.95 11.02 -69.44
C GLN A 222 -45.38 12.09 -68.49
N VAL A 223 -45.96 13.31 -68.49
CA VAL A 223 -45.52 14.41 -67.61
C VAL A 223 -45.97 14.16 -66.16
N LEU A 224 -47.13 13.53 -65.95
CA LEU A 224 -47.59 13.11 -64.62
C LEU A 224 -46.65 12.07 -64.00
N TRP A 225 -46.33 11.00 -64.72
CA TRP A 225 -45.41 9.96 -64.25
C TRP A 225 -44.01 10.50 -64.00
N ALA A 226 -43.51 11.39 -64.87
CA ALA A 226 -42.22 12.07 -64.65
C ALA A 226 -42.24 12.92 -63.37
N THR A 227 -43.32 13.68 -63.12
CA THR A 227 -43.47 14.50 -61.91
C THR A 227 -43.54 13.65 -60.64
N ILE A 228 -44.26 12.53 -60.67
CA ILE A 228 -44.34 11.57 -59.56
C ILE A 228 -42.96 10.99 -59.27
N ALA A 229 -42.23 10.55 -60.30
CA ALA A 229 -40.91 9.94 -60.15
C ALA A 229 -39.88 10.92 -59.58
N ILE A 230 -39.79 12.14 -60.14
CA ILE A 230 -38.84 13.17 -59.69
C ILE A 230 -39.12 13.55 -58.24
N ARG A 231 -40.38 13.78 -57.87
CA ARG A 231 -40.73 14.18 -56.49
C ARG A 231 -40.56 13.04 -55.49
N SER A 232 -40.79 11.78 -55.89
CA SER A 232 -40.52 10.62 -55.04
C SER A 232 -39.02 10.46 -54.75
N ILE A 233 -38.17 10.69 -55.77
CA ILE A 233 -36.71 10.68 -55.61
C ILE A 233 -36.24 11.78 -54.64
N VAL A 234 -36.93 12.93 -54.60
CA VAL A 234 -36.62 14.03 -53.67
C VAL A 234 -37.15 13.76 -52.25
N LEU A 235 -38.30 13.09 -52.11
CA LEU A 235 -38.89 12.76 -50.80
C LEU A 235 -38.06 11.69 -50.06
N PHE A 236 -37.48 10.73 -50.76
CA PHE A 236 -36.69 9.66 -50.14
C PHE A 236 -35.51 10.14 -49.26
N PRO A 237 -34.56 10.97 -49.75
CA PRO A 237 -33.47 11.49 -48.94
C PRO A 237 -33.96 12.39 -47.80
N LEU A 238 -35.12 13.04 -47.97
CA LEU A 238 -35.74 13.87 -46.95
C LEU A 238 -36.21 13.05 -45.75
N TYR A 239 -36.93 11.96 -46.00
CA TYR A 239 -37.35 11.02 -44.96
C TYR A 239 -36.17 10.27 -44.35
N ALA A 240 -35.13 9.96 -45.15
CA ALA A 240 -33.89 9.40 -44.62
C ALA A 240 -33.17 10.36 -43.67
N ALA A 241 -33.10 11.65 -44.01
CA ALA A 241 -32.52 12.69 -43.15
C ALA A 241 -33.32 12.89 -41.85
N PHE A 242 -34.66 12.84 -41.92
CA PHE A 242 -35.52 12.85 -40.74
C PHE A 242 -35.27 11.62 -39.84
N GLY A 243 -35.28 10.42 -40.42
CA GLY A 243 -35.02 9.17 -39.69
C GLY A 243 -33.63 9.14 -39.05
N PHE A 244 -32.61 9.62 -39.75
CA PHE A 244 -31.26 9.77 -39.21
C PHE A 244 -31.23 10.74 -38.02
N SER A 245 -31.83 11.93 -38.16
CA SER A 245 -31.86 12.94 -37.10
C SER A 245 -32.61 12.45 -35.86
N PHE A 246 -33.69 11.70 -36.05
CA PHE A 246 -34.45 11.06 -34.96
C PHE A 246 -33.67 9.94 -34.28
N SER A 247 -32.91 9.15 -35.04
CA SER A 247 -32.02 8.11 -34.51
C SER A 247 -30.89 8.70 -33.65
N GLN A 248 -30.30 9.82 -34.08
CA GLN A 248 -29.34 10.57 -33.26
C GLN A 248 -30.01 11.06 -31.98
N TYR A 249 -31.11 11.81 -32.08
CA TYR A 249 -31.87 12.30 -30.92
C TYR A 249 -32.11 11.21 -29.84
N ARG A 250 -32.48 9.99 -30.27
CA ARG A 250 -32.65 8.86 -29.37
C ARG A 250 -31.34 8.42 -28.71
N LYS A 251 -30.25 8.30 -29.47
CA LYS A 251 -28.92 7.97 -28.93
C LYS A 251 -28.45 9.01 -27.91
N GLU A 252 -28.56 10.31 -28.23
CA GLU A 252 -28.18 11.36 -27.27
C GLU A 252 -29.02 11.30 -25.97
N ARG A 253 -30.31 10.96 -26.08
CA ARG A 253 -31.17 10.76 -24.89
C ARG A 253 -30.71 9.57 -24.06
N ASP A 254 -30.45 8.42 -24.68
CA ASP A 254 -30.01 7.21 -23.97
C ASP A 254 -28.68 7.47 -23.24
N PHE A 255 -27.75 8.20 -23.89
CA PHE A 255 -26.51 8.64 -23.24
C PHE A 255 -26.73 9.57 -22.06
N GLU A 256 -27.65 10.54 -22.17
CA GLU A 256 -27.96 11.44 -21.06
C GLU A 256 -28.47 10.69 -19.82
N GLU A 257 -29.33 9.69 -20.01
CA GLU A 257 -29.87 8.87 -18.93
C GLU A 257 -28.76 8.04 -18.24
N GLU A 258 -27.87 7.41 -19.02
CA GLU A 258 -26.73 6.66 -18.48
C GLU A 258 -25.74 7.56 -17.72
N TYR A 259 -25.40 8.73 -18.27
CA TYR A 259 -24.50 9.67 -17.58
C TYR A 259 -25.15 10.31 -16.36
N ALA A 260 -26.47 10.54 -16.38
CA ALA A 260 -27.21 10.99 -15.20
C ALA A 260 -27.20 9.94 -14.07
N HIS A 261 -27.36 8.66 -14.41
CA HIS A 261 -27.25 7.56 -13.46
C HIS A 261 -25.83 7.47 -12.87
N LYS A 262 -24.79 7.54 -13.71
CA LYS A 262 -23.38 7.55 -13.25
C LYS A 262 -23.06 8.73 -12.34
N ALA A 263 -23.56 9.92 -12.65
CA ALA A 263 -23.38 11.11 -11.82
C ALA A 263 -24.05 10.97 -10.44
N ALA A 264 -25.26 10.42 -10.40
CA ALA A 264 -25.99 10.16 -9.16
C ALA A 264 -25.26 9.14 -8.27
N VAL A 265 -24.81 8.02 -8.86
CA VAL A 265 -24.06 6.97 -8.16
C VAL A 265 -22.75 7.53 -7.61
N ALA A 266 -21.95 8.25 -8.42
CA ALA A 266 -20.68 8.84 -7.99
C ALA A 266 -20.84 9.84 -6.84
N THR A 267 -21.93 10.61 -6.82
CA THR A 267 -22.22 11.58 -5.75
C THR A 267 -22.65 10.90 -4.45
N SER A 268 -23.35 9.77 -4.54
CA SER A 268 -23.85 9.03 -3.37
C SER A 268 -22.83 8.05 -2.75
N LEU A 269 -21.80 7.67 -3.50
CA LEU A 269 -20.82 6.66 -3.11
C LEU A 269 -20.05 6.97 -1.80
N PRO A 270 -19.58 8.21 -1.54
CA PRO A 270 -18.89 8.53 -0.29
C PRO A 270 -19.80 8.33 0.93
N ASN A 271 -21.07 8.73 0.82
CA ASN A 271 -22.04 8.61 1.92
C ASN A 271 -22.33 7.14 2.26
N TYR A 272 -22.49 6.26 1.27
CA TYR A 272 -22.73 4.84 1.55
C TYR A 272 -21.51 4.13 2.14
N GLY A 273 -20.29 4.51 1.73
CA GLY A 273 -19.06 3.94 2.27
C GLY A 273 -18.80 4.29 3.74
N ASP A 274 -19.30 5.44 4.20
CA ASP A 274 -19.15 5.92 5.58
C ASP A 274 -20.26 5.39 6.53
N LEU A 275 -21.44 5.05 5.99
CA LEU A 275 -22.56 4.48 6.77
C LEU A 275 -22.45 2.97 7.02
N THR A 276 -21.67 2.23 6.21
CA THR A 276 -21.48 0.78 6.41
C THR A 276 -20.45 0.48 7.49
N ARG A 277 -20.92 -0.05 8.63
CA ARG A 277 -20.07 -0.54 9.74
C ARG A 277 -19.29 -1.82 9.41
N GLU A 278 -19.76 -2.59 8.43
CA GLU A 278 -19.19 -3.89 8.08
C GLU A 278 -18.26 -3.78 6.85
N PRO A 279 -16.97 -4.19 6.96
CA PRO A 279 -16.00 -4.03 5.89
C PRO A 279 -16.38 -4.75 4.58
N ALA A 280 -16.98 -5.94 4.69
CA ALA A 280 -17.38 -6.73 3.52
C ALA A 280 -18.50 -6.07 2.71
N VAL A 281 -19.46 -5.43 3.38
CA VAL A 281 -20.57 -4.72 2.74
C VAL A 281 -20.08 -3.43 2.09
N ARG A 282 -19.10 -2.74 2.71
CA ARG A 282 -18.45 -1.57 2.14
C ARG A 282 -17.74 -1.92 0.83
N ASP A 283 -16.95 -2.99 0.80
CA ASP A 283 -16.24 -3.42 -0.40
C ASP A 283 -17.20 -3.85 -1.52
N GLN A 284 -18.32 -4.48 -1.18
CA GLN A 284 -19.35 -4.84 -2.15
C GLN A 284 -20.01 -3.58 -2.78
N ILE A 285 -20.33 -2.56 -1.98
CA ILE A 285 -20.91 -1.29 -2.47
C ILE A 285 -19.90 -0.54 -3.34
N VAL A 286 -18.64 -0.45 -2.89
CA VAL A 286 -17.57 0.21 -3.65
C VAL A 286 -17.31 -0.51 -4.97
N THR A 287 -17.28 -1.84 -4.97
CA THR A 287 -17.09 -2.64 -6.20
C THR A 287 -18.27 -2.49 -7.16
N GLY A 288 -19.51 -2.53 -6.65
CA GLY A 288 -20.71 -2.34 -7.46
C GLY A 288 -20.76 -0.94 -8.11
N ALA A 289 -20.45 0.11 -7.34
CA ALA A 289 -20.41 1.46 -7.87
C ALA A 289 -19.24 1.70 -8.85
N THR A 290 -18.08 1.09 -8.59
CA THR A 290 -16.93 1.11 -9.50
C THR A 290 -17.32 0.50 -10.85
N ASN A 291 -17.97 -0.67 -10.84
CA ASN A 291 -18.43 -1.30 -12.08
C ASN A 291 -19.41 -0.42 -12.87
N VAL A 292 -20.32 0.30 -12.22
CA VAL A 292 -21.26 1.23 -12.87
C VAL A 292 -20.55 2.48 -13.43
N ILE A 293 -19.54 3.00 -12.74
CA ILE A 293 -18.77 4.16 -13.19
C ILE A 293 -17.91 3.83 -14.41
N PHE A 294 -17.29 2.65 -14.43
CA PHE A 294 -16.32 2.24 -15.45
C PHE A 294 -16.90 1.43 -16.61
N THR A 295 -18.16 1.00 -16.58
CA THR A 295 -18.80 0.37 -17.75
C THR A 295 -18.94 1.39 -18.88
N ALA A 296 -18.57 1.01 -20.11
CA ALA A 296 -18.71 1.88 -21.28
C ALA A 296 -20.20 2.20 -21.53
N PRO A 297 -20.54 3.44 -21.89
CA PRO A 297 -21.91 3.75 -22.27
C PRO A 297 -22.26 2.94 -23.53
N THR A 298 -23.46 2.33 -23.58
CA THR A 298 -23.99 1.40 -24.63
C THR A 298 -23.86 -0.11 -24.49
N THR A 299 -23.28 -0.69 -23.43
CA THR A 299 -23.26 -2.18 -23.32
C THR A 299 -24.64 -2.81 -23.10
N HIS A 300 -25.70 -2.03 -22.88
CA HIS A 300 -27.02 -2.56 -22.52
C HIS A 300 -28.00 -2.80 -23.68
N ASN A 301 -27.62 -2.57 -24.95
CA ASN A 301 -28.56 -2.69 -26.07
C ASN A 301 -28.12 -3.59 -27.24
N ASN A 302 -27.12 -4.46 -27.04
CA ASN A 302 -26.69 -5.39 -28.10
C ASN A 302 -27.30 -6.80 -28.00
N ASP A 303 -28.23 -7.01 -27.06
CA ASP A 303 -29.08 -8.21 -27.03
C ASP A 303 -30.48 -7.82 -27.52
N ASN A 304 -30.68 -7.81 -28.84
CA ASN A 304 -31.91 -8.14 -29.61
C ASN A 304 -32.18 -7.26 -30.86
N ASN A 305 -31.80 -7.78 -32.02
CA ASN A 305 -32.70 -8.03 -33.16
C ASN A 305 -33.44 -6.87 -33.89
N ARG A 306 -32.94 -5.61 -33.93
CA ARG A 306 -33.66 -4.52 -34.66
C ARG A 306 -32.95 -3.84 -35.84
N SER A 307 -31.65 -4.03 -36.06
CA SER A 307 -30.96 -3.43 -37.22
C SER A 307 -31.14 -4.23 -38.52
N ASP A 308 -31.28 -5.55 -38.45
CA ASP A 308 -31.44 -6.41 -39.65
C ASP A 308 -32.82 -6.27 -40.29
N VAL A 309 -33.87 -6.03 -39.50
CA VAL A 309 -35.25 -5.92 -40.02
C VAL A 309 -35.42 -4.67 -40.89
N VAL A 310 -34.79 -3.54 -40.55
CA VAL A 310 -34.95 -2.29 -41.31
C VAL A 310 -34.14 -2.30 -42.61
N ILE A 311 -32.94 -2.91 -42.61
CA ILE A 311 -32.11 -3.03 -43.82
C ILE A 311 -32.71 -4.06 -44.79
N GLY A 312 -33.26 -5.17 -44.28
CA GLY A 312 -34.00 -6.15 -45.09
C GLY A 312 -35.21 -5.54 -45.80
N SER A 313 -36.01 -4.74 -45.07
CA SER A 313 -37.20 -4.08 -45.60
C SER A 313 -36.88 -3.10 -46.75
N VAL A 314 -35.78 -2.34 -46.63
CA VAL A 314 -35.36 -1.36 -47.66
C VAL A 314 -34.82 -2.07 -48.90
N LYS A 315 -34.11 -3.18 -48.72
CA LYS A 315 -33.58 -4.00 -49.83
C LYS A 315 -34.72 -4.68 -50.61
N GLU A 316 -35.72 -5.22 -49.93
CA GLU A 316 -36.91 -5.81 -50.55
C GLU A 316 -37.76 -4.79 -51.32
N LEU A 317 -37.84 -3.55 -50.84
CA LEU A 317 -38.48 -2.44 -51.57
C LEU A 317 -37.69 -2.07 -52.83
N PHE A 318 -36.36 -2.00 -52.75
CA PHE A 318 -35.50 -1.75 -53.92
C PHE A 318 -35.60 -2.85 -54.98
N ASP A 319 -35.61 -4.12 -54.55
CA ASP A 319 -35.73 -5.26 -55.45
C ASP A 319 -37.13 -5.35 -56.08
N SER A 320 -38.17 -4.97 -55.34
CA SER A 320 -39.55 -4.87 -55.86
C SER A 320 -39.70 -3.75 -56.89
N VAL A 321 -39.05 -2.60 -56.68
CA VAL A 321 -39.02 -1.48 -57.64
C VAL A 321 -38.19 -1.85 -58.88
N ALA A 322 -37.05 -2.51 -58.72
CA ALA A 322 -36.21 -2.97 -59.83
C ALA A 322 -36.93 -4.00 -60.73
N LYS A 323 -37.81 -4.82 -60.16
CA LYS A 323 -38.67 -5.75 -60.91
C LYS A 323 -39.82 -5.07 -61.66
N LEU A 324 -40.23 -3.87 -61.25
CA LEU A 324 -41.31 -3.11 -61.88
C LEU A 324 -40.84 -2.18 -63.01
N VAL A 325 -39.53 -2.02 -63.21
CA VAL A 325 -38.99 -1.30 -64.39
C VAL A 325 -38.94 -2.28 -65.57
N PRO A 326 -39.81 -2.16 -66.59
CA PRO A 326 -39.77 -3.06 -67.73
C PRO A 326 -38.44 -2.87 -68.48
N LYS A 327 -37.71 -3.98 -68.59
CA LYS A 327 -36.48 -4.08 -69.39
C LYS A 327 -36.88 -3.84 -70.85
N LYS A 328 -36.68 -2.61 -71.34
CA LYS A 328 -36.92 -2.26 -72.73
C LYS A 328 -35.88 -3.01 -73.57
N GLY A 329 -36.33 -4.09 -74.21
CA GLY A 329 -35.59 -4.78 -75.26
C GLY A 329 -35.59 -3.94 -76.54
N GLU A 330 -34.49 -4.10 -77.30
CA GLU A 330 -34.27 -3.81 -78.73
C GLU A 330 -34.79 -2.50 -79.32
#